data_AF-A0A9J8CRI7-F1
#
_entry.id   AF-A0A9J8CRI7-F1
#
_cell.length_a   1.000
_cell.length_b   1.000
_cell.length_c   1.000
_cell.angle_alpha   90.00
_cell.angle_beta   90.00
_cell.angle_gamma   90.00
#
_symmetry.space_group_name_H-M   'P 1'
#
loop_
_entity.id
_entity.type
_entity.pdbx_description
1 polymer ?
#
loop_
_entity_poly.entity_id
_entity_poly.type
_entity_poly.pdbx_seq_one_letter_code
_entity_poly.pdbx_strand_id
1 'polypeptide(L)'
;MHRVNPRAAALRAMSQRLRRRSYRVAGPNSLWHLDGNHKLIRWRIVIHGAIDGYSRLVTFLQASNNNRSSTVMNCFLDAISKYGVPSRVRTDHGGENNAVCLFMNLFRGTERGSALRGRSTHNQRIERLWVDLWRGVSNVYYDLFHFLESEGIVDVDNEMHMWALQYVYIPRINKDLTNFKHQWNNHGLRTERHQSPLQIFVRDCLAQQSLPSTAMQEIFARPSDSTGGETNSAELVGGDSHSVSGAVSHVHWLERVTVPPNQFTVTDDEMKQLTEQIDPLEGPRENLGVNVLKDVLSFVENLRM
;
A
#
# COMPACT_ATOMS: atom_id res chain seq x y z
N MET A 1 11.58 7.08 19.34
CA MET A 1 10.13 7.41 19.37
C MET A 1 9.97 8.92 19.53
N HIS A 2 9.74 9.67 18.45
CA HIS A 2 9.46 11.11 18.59
C HIS A 2 8.00 11.30 18.98
N ARG A 3 7.76 11.66 20.25
CA ARG A 3 6.45 12.08 20.76
C ARG A 3 5.87 13.18 19.86
N VAL A 4 4.63 13.01 19.42
CA VAL A 4 3.90 14.06 18.70
C VAL A 4 3.68 15.21 19.68
N ASN A 5 4.32 16.35 19.42
CA ASN A 5 4.14 17.56 20.23
C ASN A 5 2.86 18.30 19.76
N PRO A 6 1.75 18.26 20.52
CA PRO A 6 0.46 18.81 20.10
C PRO A 6 0.51 20.33 19.97
N ARG A 7 1.30 20.98 20.83
CA ARG A 7 1.48 22.44 20.86
C ARG A 7 2.22 22.94 19.62
N ALA A 8 3.25 22.21 19.18
CA ALA A 8 3.94 22.48 17.93
C ALA A 8 3.06 22.22 16.69
N ALA A 9 2.17 21.22 16.74
CA ALA A 9 1.20 20.96 15.67
C ALA A 9 0.15 22.08 15.56
N ALA A 10 -0.38 22.54 16.69
CA ALA A 10 -1.31 23.68 16.75
C ALA A 10 -0.67 24.98 16.27
N LEU A 11 0.57 25.28 16.71
CA LEU A 11 1.31 26.45 16.26
C LEU A 11 1.56 26.44 14.74
N ARG A 12 1.86 25.28 14.14
CA ARG A 12 2.00 25.15 12.67
C ARG A 12 0.68 25.37 11.93
N ALA A 13 -0.44 24.91 12.50
CA ALA A 13 -1.76 25.11 11.92
C ALA A 13 -2.19 26.60 11.93
N MET A 14 -1.76 27.35 12.95
CA MET A 14 -2.15 28.75 13.17
C MET A 14 -1.23 29.78 12.52
N SER A 15 0.06 29.47 12.30
CA SER A 15 1.07 30.50 11.97
C SER A 15 1.43 30.65 10.49
N GLN A 16 1.03 29.74 9.60
CA GLN A 16 1.44 29.82 8.19
C GLN A 16 0.31 29.51 7.23
N ARG A 17 -0.18 30.54 6.52
CA ARG A 17 -0.86 30.35 5.24
C ARG A 17 0.17 29.79 4.26
N LEU A 18 0.32 28.47 4.24
CA LEU A 18 1.28 27.76 3.38
C LEU A 18 1.08 28.21 1.93
N ARG A 19 2.12 28.83 1.36
CA ARG A 19 2.15 29.19 -0.06
C ARG A 19 2.06 27.89 -0.86
N ARG A 20 0.90 27.60 -1.45
CA ARG A 20 0.69 26.40 -2.29
C ARG A 20 1.70 26.43 -3.42
N ARG A 21 2.69 25.53 -3.39
CA ARG A 21 3.57 25.29 -4.54
C ARG A 21 2.73 24.62 -5.62
N SER A 22 2.86 25.10 -6.86
CA SER A 22 2.22 24.42 -8.01
C SER A 22 2.93 23.08 -8.19
N TYR A 23 2.19 21.98 -8.02
CA TYR A 23 2.67 20.65 -8.34
C TYR A 23 2.41 20.39 -9.84
N ARG A 24 3.44 20.00 -10.60
CA ARG A 24 3.34 19.68 -12.03
C ARG A 24 4.20 18.47 -12.37
N VAL A 25 3.65 17.59 -13.21
CA VAL A 25 4.33 16.46 -13.88
C VAL A 25 3.75 16.33 -15.29
N ALA A 26 4.43 15.60 -16.18
CA ALA A 26 4.14 15.61 -17.62
C ALA A 26 2.75 15.06 -18.01
N GLY A 27 2.21 14.12 -17.24
CA GLY A 27 0.92 13.49 -17.51
C GLY A 27 0.62 12.33 -16.57
N PRO A 28 -0.48 11.60 -16.79
CA PRO A 28 -0.76 10.35 -16.10
C PRO A 28 0.41 9.38 -16.17
N ASN A 29 0.62 8.58 -15.14
CA ASN A 29 1.72 7.61 -15.03
C ASN A 29 3.12 8.21 -15.11
N SER A 30 3.29 9.54 -15.13
CA SER A 30 4.63 10.14 -15.14
C SER A 30 5.37 9.93 -13.82
N LEU A 31 4.66 10.02 -12.70
CA LEU A 31 5.23 9.86 -11.36
C LEU A 31 4.18 9.37 -10.37
N TRP A 32 4.35 8.16 -9.84
CA TRP A 32 3.59 7.69 -8.69
C TRP A 32 4.31 8.03 -7.39
N HIS A 33 3.55 8.43 -6.37
CA HIS A 33 4.02 8.74 -5.02
C HIS A 33 3.63 7.59 -4.10
N LEU A 34 4.61 6.87 -3.55
CA LEU A 34 4.40 5.71 -2.67
C LEU A 34 4.86 6.05 -1.25
N ASP A 35 4.14 5.55 -0.25
CA ASP A 35 4.47 5.75 1.16
C ASP A 35 3.79 4.72 2.06
N GLY A 36 4.31 4.57 3.29
CA GLY A 36 3.71 3.78 4.36
C GLY A 36 3.14 4.68 5.46
N ASN A 37 1.88 4.46 5.85
CA ASN A 37 1.22 5.18 6.93
C ASN A 37 1.25 4.36 8.22
N HIS A 38 1.90 4.91 9.24
CA HIS A 38 2.15 4.25 10.53
C HIS A 38 1.20 4.71 11.65
N LYS A 39 0.05 5.30 11.34
CA LYS A 39 -0.89 5.79 12.38
C LYS A 39 -1.41 4.68 13.30
N LEU A 40 -1.53 3.45 12.79
CA LEU A 40 -2.00 2.28 13.53
C LEU A 40 -0.86 1.35 13.97
N ILE A 41 0.39 1.82 13.91
CA ILE A 41 1.57 0.97 14.17
C ILE A 41 1.63 0.45 15.61
N ARG A 42 0.97 1.12 16.57
CA ARG A 42 0.82 0.63 17.95
C ARG A 42 0.19 -0.76 17.99
N TRP A 43 -0.78 -1.01 17.12
CA TRP A 43 -1.45 -2.30 16.97
C TRP A 43 -0.82 -3.15 15.86
N ARG A 44 0.42 -2.84 15.50
CA ARG A 44 1.21 -3.54 14.47
C ARG A 44 0.52 -3.56 13.09
N ILE A 45 -0.28 -2.54 12.78
CA ILE A 45 -0.94 -2.37 11.48
C ILE A 45 -0.31 -1.18 10.74
N VAL A 46 0.08 -1.41 9.49
CA VAL A 46 0.61 -0.40 8.56
C VAL A 46 -0.28 -0.33 7.33
N ILE A 47 -0.56 0.88 6.85
CA ILE A 47 -1.29 1.08 5.60
C ILE A 47 -0.32 1.55 4.52
N HIS A 48 -0.14 0.74 3.48
CA HIS A 48 0.67 1.04 2.31
C HIS A 48 -0.19 1.71 1.25
N GLY A 49 0.35 2.71 0.54
CA GLY A 49 -0.42 3.42 -0.48
C GLY A 49 0.41 3.98 -1.61
N ALA A 50 -0.24 4.15 -2.75
CA ALA A 50 0.31 4.83 -3.91
C ALA A 50 -0.74 5.69 -4.62
N ILE A 51 -0.29 6.83 -5.14
CA ILE A 51 -1.13 7.78 -5.87
C ILE A 51 -0.40 8.32 -7.10
N ASP A 52 -1.11 8.38 -8.24
CA ASP A 52 -0.62 9.05 -9.43
C ASP A 52 -0.55 10.56 -9.18
N GLY A 53 0.63 11.14 -9.42
CA GLY A 53 0.88 12.53 -9.08
C GLY A 53 0.13 13.53 -9.96
N TYR A 54 -0.25 13.12 -11.17
CA TYR A 54 -0.95 13.97 -12.14
C TYR A 54 -2.45 13.97 -11.87
N SER A 55 -3.10 12.81 -12.04
CA SER A 55 -4.56 12.66 -11.96
C SER A 55 -5.09 12.60 -10.53
N ARG A 56 -4.21 12.35 -9.54
CA ARG A 56 -4.58 12.06 -8.15
C ARG A 56 -5.33 10.73 -7.99
N LEU A 57 -5.23 9.85 -8.98
CA LEU A 57 -5.78 8.49 -8.91
C LEU A 57 -5.00 7.70 -7.86
N VAL A 58 -5.70 7.14 -6.88
CA VAL A 58 -5.12 6.21 -5.91
C VAL A 58 -4.99 4.84 -6.59
N THR A 59 -3.77 4.39 -6.78
CA THR A 59 -3.47 3.15 -7.52
C THR A 59 -3.60 1.93 -6.60
N PHE A 60 -3.10 2.03 -5.37
CA PHE A 60 -3.38 1.05 -4.31
C PHE A 60 -3.43 1.68 -2.91
N LEU A 61 -4.17 1.02 -2.02
CA LEU A 61 -4.21 1.20 -0.57
C LEU A 61 -4.41 -0.18 0.06
N GLN A 62 -3.55 -0.56 1.00
CA GLN A 62 -3.58 -1.88 1.62
C GLN A 62 -3.08 -1.80 3.07
N ALA A 63 -3.87 -2.32 4.02
CA ALA A 63 -3.44 -2.56 5.39
C ALA A 63 -2.80 -3.94 5.51
N SER A 64 -1.69 -4.01 6.27
CA SER A 64 -0.97 -5.24 6.61
C SER A 64 -0.49 -5.22 8.05
N ASN A 65 -0.16 -6.40 8.59
CA ASN A 65 0.43 -6.58 9.93
C ASN A 65 1.97 -6.46 9.94
N ASN A 66 2.56 -5.95 8.87
CA ASN A 66 4.00 -5.85 8.67
C ASN A 66 4.36 -4.67 7.77
N ASN A 67 5.65 -4.32 7.72
CA ASN A 67 6.18 -3.26 6.88
C ASN A 67 7.16 -3.79 5.82
N ARG A 68 6.92 -5.02 5.32
CA ARG A 68 7.88 -5.73 4.46
C ARG A 68 7.88 -5.15 3.06
N SER A 69 9.06 -5.13 2.45
CA SER A 69 9.17 -4.65 1.07
C SER A 69 8.51 -5.55 0.04
N SER A 70 8.41 -6.86 0.31
CA SER A 70 7.64 -7.80 -0.52
C SER A 70 6.15 -7.49 -0.52
N THR A 71 5.58 -7.06 0.61
CA THR A 71 4.17 -6.68 0.71
C THR A 71 3.87 -5.45 -0.15
N VAL A 72 4.71 -4.41 -0.05
CA VAL A 72 4.58 -3.21 -0.91
C VAL A 72 4.75 -3.57 -2.39
N MET A 73 5.69 -4.45 -2.71
CA MET A 73 5.92 -4.92 -4.07
C MET A 73 4.70 -5.65 -4.64
N ASN A 74 4.05 -6.52 -3.88
CA ASN A 74 2.83 -7.21 -4.33
C ASN A 74 1.71 -6.20 -4.64
N CYS A 75 1.48 -5.22 -3.75
CA CYS A 75 0.53 -4.15 -4.01
C CYS A 75 0.86 -3.34 -5.27
N PHE A 76 2.16 -3.11 -5.51
CA PHE A 76 2.63 -2.41 -6.70
C PHE A 76 2.39 -3.23 -7.98
N LEU A 77 2.70 -4.53 -7.98
CA LEU A 77 2.44 -5.44 -9.10
C LEU A 77 0.95 -5.49 -9.46
N ASP A 78 0.07 -5.60 -8.46
CA ASP A 78 -1.38 -5.58 -8.66
C ASP A 78 -1.90 -4.24 -9.20
N ALA A 79 -1.20 -3.15 -8.93
CA ALA A 79 -1.57 -1.82 -9.43
C ALA A 79 -1.09 -1.59 -10.86
N ILE A 80 0.14 -1.99 -11.20
CA ILE A 80 0.66 -1.84 -12.57
C ILE A 80 -0.07 -2.72 -13.57
N SER A 81 -0.63 -3.87 -13.16
CA SER A 81 -1.47 -4.70 -14.04
C SER A 81 -2.77 -4.00 -14.44
N LYS A 82 -3.25 -3.04 -13.64
CA LYS A 82 -4.49 -2.28 -13.88
C LYS A 82 -4.25 -0.94 -14.55
N TYR A 83 -3.16 -0.29 -14.22
CA TYR A 83 -2.91 1.10 -14.61
C TYR A 83 -1.68 1.28 -15.50
N GLY A 84 -0.93 0.21 -15.79
CA GLY A 84 0.35 0.26 -16.48
C GLY A 84 1.51 0.63 -15.56
N VAL A 85 2.74 0.33 -15.98
CA VAL A 85 3.95 0.66 -15.22
C VAL A 85 4.21 2.17 -15.32
N PRO A 86 4.36 2.92 -14.20
CA PRO A 86 4.66 4.33 -14.28
C PRO A 86 6.04 4.58 -14.92
N SER A 87 6.27 5.80 -15.40
CA SER A 87 7.59 6.23 -15.86
C SER A 87 8.57 6.33 -14.69
N ARG A 88 8.12 6.85 -13.55
CA ARG A 88 8.91 6.99 -12.32
C ARG A 88 8.06 6.73 -11.08
N VAL A 89 8.72 6.31 -10.01
CA VAL A 89 8.17 6.31 -8.65
C VAL A 89 8.93 7.30 -7.79
N ARG A 90 8.25 7.92 -6.82
CA ARG A 90 8.85 8.69 -5.74
C ARG A 90 8.47 8.05 -4.42
N THR A 91 9.48 7.83 -3.59
CA THR A 91 9.34 7.26 -2.26
C THR A 91 10.23 8.06 -1.31
N ASP A 92 10.02 7.89 0.00
CA ASP A 92 11.02 8.32 0.96
C ASP A 92 12.19 7.31 0.99
N HIS A 93 13.02 7.37 2.03
CA HIS A 93 14.13 6.43 2.22
C HIS A 93 13.72 5.23 3.10
N GLY A 94 12.44 4.90 3.17
CA GLY A 94 11.94 3.72 3.88
C GLY A 94 12.37 2.41 3.21
N GLY A 95 12.60 1.41 4.04
CA GLY A 95 13.07 0.09 3.60
C GLY A 95 11.99 -0.72 2.88
N GLU A 96 10.73 -0.47 3.22
CA GLU A 96 9.55 -1.08 2.62
C GLU A 96 9.43 -0.79 1.12
N ASN A 97 9.96 0.33 0.64
CA ASN A 97 9.91 0.70 -0.77
C ASN A 97 11.08 0.14 -1.61
N ASN A 98 12.01 -0.63 -1.02
CA ASN A 98 13.23 -1.09 -1.68
C ASN A 98 12.99 -1.98 -2.91
N ALA A 99 12.13 -2.99 -2.80
CA ALA A 99 11.81 -3.91 -3.89
C ALA A 99 11.18 -3.18 -5.08
N VAL A 100 10.26 -2.24 -4.84
CA VAL A 100 9.68 -1.39 -5.90
C VAL A 100 10.74 -0.53 -6.56
N CYS A 101 11.64 0.09 -5.78
CA CYS A 101 12.73 0.89 -6.35
C CYS A 101 13.66 0.04 -7.23
N LEU A 102 14.01 -1.16 -6.77
CA LEU A 102 14.85 -2.08 -7.52
C LEU A 102 14.15 -2.50 -8.83
N PHE A 103 12.89 -2.93 -8.75
CA PHE A 103 12.07 -3.28 -9.92
C PHE A 103 12.06 -2.14 -10.93
N MET A 104 11.77 -0.91 -10.50
CA MET A 104 11.69 0.24 -11.39
C MET A 104 13.01 0.57 -12.09
N ASN A 105 14.14 0.40 -11.40
CA ASN A 105 15.46 0.61 -12.00
C ASN A 105 15.85 -0.52 -12.97
N LEU A 106 15.47 -1.77 -12.69
CA LEU A 106 15.71 -2.88 -13.61
C LEU A 106 14.81 -2.78 -14.85
N PHE A 107 13.51 -2.55 -14.65
CA PHE A 107 12.51 -2.53 -15.71
C PHE A 107 12.65 -1.33 -16.65
N ARG A 108 12.99 -0.14 -16.12
CA ARG A 108 13.12 1.09 -16.92
C ARG A 108 14.56 1.42 -17.32
N GLY A 109 15.53 0.59 -16.95
CA GLY A 109 16.96 0.82 -17.16
C GLY A 109 17.62 1.51 -15.96
N THR A 110 18.83 1.04 -15.65
CA THR A 110 19.69 1.56 -14.58
C THR A 110 20.04 3.02 -14.85
N GLU A 111 20.26 3.80 -13.80
CA GLU A 111 20.68 5.23 -13.86
C GLU A 111 19.72 6.22 -14.54
N ARG A 112 18.57 5.78 -15.09
CA ARG A 112 17.52 6.66 -15.64
C ARG A 112 16.87 7.59 -14.61
N GLY A 113 17.07 7.32 -13.32
CA GLY A 113 16.36 7.98 -12.23
C GLY A 113 14.89 7.55 -12.15
N SER A 114 14.62 6.26 -12.29
CA SER A 114 13.26 5.69 -12.32
C SER A 114 12.65 5.55 -10.92
N ALA A 115 13.49 5.43 -9.89
CA ALA A 115 13.11 5.55 -8.48
C ALA A 115 13.71 6.81 -7.86
N LEU A 116 12.86 7.78 -7.50
CA LEU A 116 13.25 9.05 -6.91
C LEU A 116 13.10 8.99 -5.39
N ARG A 117 14.20 8.72 -4.68
CA ARG A 117 14.22 8.78 -3.21
C ARG A 117 14.46 10.19 -2.72
N GLY A 118 13.67 10.63 -1.74
CA GLY A 118 13.77 11.98 -1.20
C GLY A 118 13.30 12.10 0.25
N ARG A 119 13.25 13.33 0.76
CA ARG A 119 12.57 13.61 2.04
C ARG A 119 11.06 13.46 1.85
N SER A 120 10.35 12.95 2.86
CA SER A 120 8.88 12.80 2.86
C SER A 120 8.13 14.10 2.47
N THR A 121 8.68 15.27 2.81
CA THR A 121 8.13 16.58 2.42
C THR A 121 8.03 16.81 0.89
N HIS A 122 8.72 15.99 0.09
CA HIS A 122 8.64 16.02 -1.38
C HIS A 122 7.58 15.04 -1.92
N ASN A 123 7.09 14.11 -1.10
CA ASN A 123 6.06 13.13 -1.41
C ASN A 123 4.65 13.72 -1.23
N GLN A 124 4.45 14.94 -1.75
CA GLN A 124 3.33 15.81 -1.35
C GLN A 124 1.95 15.23 -1.66
N ARG A 125 1.84 14.37 -2.69
CA ARG A 125 0.55 13.83 -3.13
C ARG A 125 0.03 12.76 -2.20
N ILE A 126 0.89 11.82 -1.80
CA ILE A 126 0.52 10.77 -0.85
C ILE A 126 0.37 11.33 0.56
N GLU A 127 1.21 12.30 0.96
CA GLU A 127 1.04 13.02 2.23
C GLU A 127 -0.31 13.74 2.32
N ARG A 128 -0.79 14.33 1.22
CA ARG A 128 -2.13 14.91 1.19
C ARG A 128 -3.22 13.83 1.27
N LEU A 129 -3.05 12.72 0.57
CA LEU A 129 -3.97 11.58 0.63
C LEU A 129 -4.10 11.07 2.08
N TRP A 130 -3.01 10.99 2.83
CA TRP A 130 -3.04 10.56 4.23
C TRP A 130 -3.89 11.45 5.13
N VAL A 131 -3.95 12.76 4.87
CA VAL A 131 -4.83 13.66 5.61
C VAL A 131 -6.30 13.34 5.36
N ASP A 132 -6.66 13.03 4.11
CA ASP A 132 -8.04 12.71 3.73
C ASP A 132 -8.42 11.29 4.20
N LEU A 133 -7.49 10.32 4.12
CA LEU A 133 -7.67 8.98 4.65
C LEU A 133 -7.84 8.97 6.17
N TRP A 134 -7.07 9.79 6.89
CA TRP A 134 -7.23 9.96 8.33
C TRP A 134 -8.64 10.42 8.68
N ARG A 135 -9.20 11.38 7.93
CA ARG A 135 -10.53 11.94 8.20
C ARG A 135 -11.67 11.00 7.84
N GLY A 136 -11.46 10.12 6.86
CA GLY A 136 -12.51 9.26 6.31
C GLY A 136 -12.49 7.82 6.80
N VAL A 137 -11.34 7.31 7.27
CA VAL A 137 -11.17 5.88 7.59
C VAL A 137 -10.33 5.68 8.85
N SER A 138 -9.06 6.08 8.82
CA SER A 138 -8.09 5.59 9.82
C SER A 138 -8.30 6.16 11.23
N ASN A 139 -8.95 7.32 11.38
CA ASN A 139 -9.28 7.86 12.70
C ASN A 139 -10.29 6.97 13.45
N VAL A 140 -11.29 6.40 12.75
CA VAL A 140 -12.30 5.54 13.37
C VAL A 140 -11.64 4.35 14.05
N TYR A 141 -10.73 3.68 13.35
CA TYR A 141 -9.98 2.55 13.90
C TYR A 141 -8.99 2.97 14.98
N TYR A 142 -8.34 4.12 14.82
CA TYR A 142 -7.44 4.65 15.84
C TYR A 142 -8.17 4.91 17.17
N ASP A 143 -9.31 5.58 17.12
CA ASP A 143 -10.12 5.91 18.30
C ASP A 143 -10.74 4.64 18.91
N LEU A 144 -11.22 3.72 18.06
CA LEU A 144 -11.74 2.43 18.49
C LEU A 144 -10.70 1.59 19.22
N PHE A 145 -9.48 1.47 18.69
CA PHE A 145 -8.47 0.64 19.32
C PHE A 145 -7.99 1.21 20.65
N HIS A 146 -7.90 2.54 20.77
CA HIS A 146 -7.67 3.17 22.07
C HIS A 146 -8.79 2.90 23.07
N PHE A 147 -10.04 2.90 22.61
CA PHE A 147 -11.18 2.54 23.45
C PHE A 147 -11.11 1.07 23.90
N LEU A 148 -10.78 0.14 23.00
CA LEU A 148 -10.60 -1.28 23.35
C LEU A 148 -9.48 -1.50 24.38
N GLU A 149 -8.39 -0.73 24.29
CA GLU A 149 -7.32 -0.73 25.29
C GLU A 149 -7.80 -0.14 26.63
N SER A 150 -8.51 0.99 26.62
CA SER A 150 -8.95 1.65 27.86
C SER A 150 -9.97 0.83 28.64
N GLU A 151 -10.82 0.08 27.95
CA GLU A 151 -11.80 -0.83 28.55
C GLU A 151 -11.20 -2.20 28.93
N GLY A 152 -9.91 -2.43 28.68
CA GLY A 152 -9.23 -3.69 28.99
C GLY A 152 -9.67 -4.88 28.13
N ILE A 153 -10.34 -4.63 27.00
CA ILE A 153 -10.74 -5.67 26.04
C ILE A 153 -9.51 -6.18 25.28
N VAL A 154 -8.59 -5.27 24.93
CA VAL A 154 -7.35 -5.59 24.22
C VAL A 154 -6.17 -5.15 25.04
N ASP A 155 -5.27 -6.09 25.33
CA ASP A 155 -3.93 -5.80 25.86
C ASP A 155 -2.91 -5.87 24.71
N VAL A 156 -2.24 -4.75 24.44
CA VAL A 156 -1.24 -4.65 23.35
C VAL A 156 0.04 -5.42 23.61
N ASP A 157 0.30 -5.75 24.88
CA ASP A 157 1.44 -6.59 25.28
C ASP A 157 1.07 -8.08 25.26
N ASN A 158 -0.21 -8.42 25.07
CA ASN A 158 -0.69 -9.78 24.90
C ASN A 158 -0.74 -10.18 23.41
N GLU A 159 0.13 -11.12 23.01
CA GLU A 159 0.24 -11.59 21.63
C GLU A 159 -1.08 -12.20 21.09
N MET A 160 -1.85 -12.90 21.94
CA MET A 160 -3.14 -13.47 21.56
C MET A 160 -4.19 -12.39 21.27
N HIS A 161 -4.24 -11.34 22.10
CA HIS A 161 -5.17 -10.22 21.87
C HIS A 161 -4.77 -9.45 20.62
N MET A 162 -3.46 -9.21 20.42
CA MET A 162 -2.95 -8.58 19.21
C MET A 162 -3.23 -9.39 17.95
N TRP A 163 -3.20 -10.72 18.06
CA TRP A 163 -3.52 -11.62 16.97
C TRP A 163 -5.02 -11.55 16.63
N ALA A 164 -5.89 -11.65 17.63
CA ALA A 164 -7.35 -11.56 17.47
C ALA A 164 -7.78 -10.21 16.88
N LEU A 165 -7.18 -9.11 17.37
CA LEU A 165 -7.42 -7.77 16.82
C LEU A 165 -7.04 -7.71 15.34
N GLN A 166 -5.89 -8.24 14.94
CA GLN A 166 -5.47 -8.23 13.55
C GLN A 166 -6.36 -9.10 12.64
N TYR A 167 -6.76 -10.28 13.13
CA TYR A 167 -7.67 -11.18 12.42
C TYR A 167 -9.00 -10.49 12.07
N VAL A 168 -9.58 -9.77 13.04
CA VAL A 168 -10.86 -9.07 12.82
C VAL A 168 -10.68 -7.79 12.00
N TYR A 169 -9.69 -6.97 12.34
CA TYR A 169 -9.67 -5.59 11.86
C TYR A 169 -8.88 -5.37 10.57
N ILE A 170 -7.89 -6.19 10.22
CA ILE A 170 -7.21 -6.04 8.93
C ILE A 170 -8.19 -6.25 7.75
N PRO A 171 -9.04 -7.28 7.73
CA PRO A 171 -10.06 -7.43 6.67
C PRO A 171 -11.03 -6.24 6.62
N ARG A 172 -11.51 -5.76 7.78
CA ARG A 172 -12.43 -4.62 7.86
C ARG A 172 -11.81 -3.33 7.35
N ILE A 173 -10.58 -3.03 7.80
CA ILE A 173 -9.82 -1.87 7.33
C ILE A 173 -9.63 -1.97 5.82
N ASN A 174 -9.24 -3.13 5.28
CA ASN A 174 -9.05 -3.30 3.83
C ASN A 174 -10.34 -3.16 3.02
N LYS A 175 -11.49 -3.59 3.55
CA LYS A 175 -12.81 -3.33 2.96
C LYS A 175 -13.09 -1.83 2.89
N ASP A 176 -12.81 -1.09 3.96
CA ASP A 176 -13.02 0.36 4.00
C ASP A 176 -12.00 1.13 3.16
N LEU A 177 -10.74 0.71 3.10
CA LEU A 177 -9.73 1.25 2.18
C LEU A 177 -10.14 1.05 0.73
N THR A 178 -10.71 -0.11 0.40
CA THR A 178 -11.25 -0.39 -0.93
C THR A 178 -12.41 0.55 -1.26
N ASN A 179 -13.38 0.69 -0.36
CA ASN A 179 -14.49 1.62 -0.51
C ASN A 179 -14.02 3.07 -0.66
N PHE A 180 -13.09 3.51 0.19
CA PHE A 180 -12.49 4.84 0.13
C PHE A 180 -11.80 5.06 -1.22
N LYS A 181 -10.99 4.10 -1.70
CA LYS A 181 -10.34 4.18 -3.01
C LYS A 181 -11.37 4.30 -4.14
N HIS A 182 -12.46 3.53 -4.10
CA HIS A 182 -13.52 3.61 -5.10
C HIS A 182 -14.20 4.99 -5.11
N GLN A 183 -14.57 5.51 -3.94
CA GLN A 183 -15.16 6.84 -3.82
C GLN A 183 -14.16 7.92 -4.26
N TRP A 184 -12.91 7.82 -3.81
CA TRP A 184 -11.84 8.74 -4.17
C TRP A 184 -11.59 8.76 -5.68
N ASN A 185 -11.47 7.61 -6.33
CA ASN A 185 -11.16 7.59 -7.75
C ASN A 185 -12.32 8.06 -8.63
N ASN A 186 -13.55 8.12 -8.09
CA ASN A 186 -14.75 8.49 -8.84
C ASN A 186 -15.40 9.83 -8.40
N HIS A 187 -14.95 10.47 -7.31
CA HIS A 187 -15.48 11.77 -6.91
C HIS A 187 -14.95 12.91 -7.80
N GLY A 188 -15.78 13.92 -8.05
CA GLY A 188 -15.39 15.09 -8.82
C GLY A 188 -14.44 16.01 -8.06
N LEU A 189 -13.28 16.33 -8.66
CA LEU A 189 -12.34 17.30 -8.11
C LEU A 189 -12.76 18.72 -8.49
N ARG A 190 -13.11 19.55 -7.49
CA ARG A 190 -13.49 20.96 -7.72
C ARG A 190 -12.44 21.75 -8.51
N THR A 191 -11.16 21.46 -8.30
CA THR A 191 -10.06 22.15 -9.01
C THR A 191 -9.87 21.69 -10.45
N GLU A 192 -10.49 20.57 -10.84
CA GLU A 192 -10.33 19.94 -12.15
C GLU A 192 -11.70 19.88 -12.86
N ARG A 193 -12.49 20.96 -12.76
CA ARG A 193 -13.82 21.09 -13.39
C ARG A 193 -14.77 19.92 -13.06
N HIS A 194 -14.71 19.43 -11.82
CA HIS A 194 -15.52 18.31 -11.31
C HIS A 194 -15.26 16.96 -11.99
N GLN A 195 -14.17 16.81 -12.73
CA GLN A 195 -13.77 15.50 -13.23
C GLN A 195 -13.20 14.64 -12.10
N SER A 196 -13.45 13.33 -12.18
CA SER A 196 -12.87 12.39 -11.23
C SER A 196 -11.40 12.09 -11.53
N PRO A 197 -10.61 11.66 -10.53
CA PRO A 197 -9.23 11.21 -10.77
C PRO A 197 -9.14 10.15 -11.87
N LEU A 198 -10.09 9.22 -11.92
CA LEU A 198 -10.14 8.19 -12.97
C LEU A 198 -10.45 8.78 -14.34
N GLN A 199 -11.41 9.71 -14.44
CA GLN A 199 -11.70 10.40 -15.71
C GLN A 199 -10.50 11.19 -16.23
N ILE A 200 -9.79 11.91 -15.35
CA ILE A 200 -8.59 12.66 -15.71
C ILE A 200 -7.51 11.70 -16.20
N PHE A 201 -7.29 10.58 -15.47
CA PHE A 201 -6.32 9.56 -15.85
C PHE A 201 -6.62 9.01 -17.25
N VAL A 202 -7.82 8.46 -17.47
CA VAL A 202 -8.18 7.82 -18.74
C VAL A 202 -8.16 8.81 -19.90
N ARG A 203 -8.78 9.99 -19.73
CA ARG A 203 -8.82 11.02 -20.78
C ARG A 203 -7.42 11.45 -21.18
N ASP A 204 -6.55 11.75 -20.22
CA ASP A 204 -5.24 12.30 -20.52
C ASP A 204 -4.26 11.20 -20.97
N CYS A 205 -4.48 9.94 -20.63
CA CYS A 205 -3.80 8.82 -21.28
C CYS A 205 -4.16 8.77 -22.77
N LEU A 206 -5.45 8.79 -23.12
CA LEU A 206 -5.90 8.76 -24.52
C LEU A 206 -5.44 9.98 -25.31
N ALA A 207 -5.47 11.16 -24.70
CA ALA A 207 -4.99 12.39 -25.34
C ALA A 207 -3.48 12.37 -25.63
N GLN A 208 -2.70 11.61 -24.83
CA GLN A 208 -1.25 11.49 -24.96
C GLN A 208 -0.81 10.21 -25.67
N GLN A 209 -1.73 9.38 -26.19
CA GLN A 209 -1.40 8.06 -26.74
C GLN A 209 -0.38 8.08 -27.89
N SER A 210 -0.34 9.17 -28.66
CA SER A 210 0.59 9.35 -29.78
C SER A 210 1.93 9.98 -29.37
N LEU A 211 2.07 10.42 -28.12
CA LEU A 211 3.31 11.00 -27.63
C LEU A 211 4.32 9.89 -27.32
N PRO A 212 5.61 10.06 -27.66
CA PRO A 212 6.68 9.09 -27.39
C PRO A 212 7.11 9.14 -25.92
N SER A 213 6.16 9.07 -24.98
CA SER A 213 6.45 9.04 -23.55
C SER A 213 6.49 7.59 -23.07
N THR A 214 7.46 7.27 -22.21
CA THR A 214 7.62 5.93 -21.62
C THR A 214 6.32 5.45 -20.93
N ALA A 215 5.57 6.37 -20.32
CA ALA A 215 4.31 6.05 -19.65
C ALA A 215 3.22 5.60 -20.65
N MET A 216 3.09 6.29 -21.78
CA MET A 216 2.04 5.98 -22.77
C MET A 216 2.41 4.77 -23.63
N GLN A 217 3.69 4.61 -23.97
CA GLN A 217 4.19 3.41 -24.64
C GLN A 217 3.81 2.15 -23.87
N GLU A 218 3.90 2.16 -22.54
CA GLU A 218 3.50 1.01 -21.72
C GLU A 218 2.00 0.72 -21.77
N ILE A 219 1.18 1.77 -21.68
CA ILE A 219 -0.29 1.63 -21.62
C ILE A 219 -0.85 1.15 -22.97
N PHE A 220 -0.26 1.61 -24.08
CA PHE A 220 -0.78 1.38 -25.44
C PHE A 220 0.10 0.46 -26.29
N ALA A 221 1.17 -0.13 -25.72
CA ALA A 221 1.99 -1.12 -26.41
C ALA A 221 1.10 -2.25 -26.94
N ARG A 222 1.15 -2.48 -28.25
CA ARG A 222 0.51 -3.65 -28.84
C ARG A 222 1.38 -4.88 -28.54
N PRO A 223 0.78 -6.05 -28.25
CA PRO A 223 1.53 -7.30 -28.07
C PRO A 223 2.41 -7.69 -29.27
N SER A 224 2.24 -7.05 -30.43
CA SER A 224 2.92 -7.38 -31.69
C SER A 224 4.10 -6.47 -32.05
N ASP A 225 4.46 -5.46 -31.24
CA ASP A 225 5.62 -4.59 -31.51
C ASP A 225 6.93 -5.12 -30.89
N SER A 226 6.93 -6.36 -30.42
CA SER A 226 8.15 -7.19 -30.31
C SER A 226 8.58 -7.65 -31.71
N THR A 227 8.97 -6.70 -32.56
CA THR A 227 9.57 -7.01 -33.86
C THR A 227 10.92 -7.69 -33.61
N GLY A 228 11.08 -8.88 -34.20
CA GLY A 228 12.17 -9.81 -33.94
C GLY A 228 13.56 -9.24 -34.13
N GLY A 229 14.42 -9.52 -33.15
CA GLY A 229 15.83 -9.75 -33.41
C GLY A 229 16.02 -11.22 -33.73
N GLU A 230 16.60 -11.51 -34.89
CA GLU A 230 16.97 -12.84 -35.35
C GLU A 230 17.74 -13.61 -34.26
N THR A 231 17.13 -14.64 -33.70
CA THR A 231 17.88 -15.72 -33.05
C THR A 231 18.13 -16.78 -34.11
N ASN A 232 19.35 -16.77 -34.65
CA ASN A 232 19.88 -17.88 -35.42
C ASN A 232 19.64 -19.19 -34.66
N SER A 233 18.98 -20.12 -35.32
CA SER A 233 18.84 -21.51 -34.94
C SER A 233 20.24 -22.13 -34.82
N ALA A 234 20.79 -22.18 -33.60
CA ALA A 234 21.93 -23.03 -33.29
C ALA A 234 21.38 -24.30 -32.64
N GLU A 235 21.59 -25.41 -33.35
CA GLU A 235 21.25 -26.77 -32.99
C GLU A 235 21.70 -27.12 -31.56
N LEU A 236 20.77 -27.66 -30.77
CA LEU A 236 21.07 -28.33 -29.51
C LEU A 236 21.69 -29.70 -29.84
N VAL A 237 23.01 -29.74 -29.98
CA VAL A 237 23.78 -30.98 -29.82
C VAL A 237 24.01 -31.20 -28.34
N GLY A 238 23.56 -32.36 -27.85
CA GLY A 238 23.61 -32.76 -26.45
C GLY A 238 25.03 -32.79 -25.87
N GLY A 239 25.12 -32.49 -24.58
CA GLY A 239 26.35 -32.57 -23.79
C GLY A 239 26.10 -32.25 -22.32
N ASP A 240 25.90 -33.33 -21.55
CA ASP A 240 26.11 -33.57 -20.12
C ASP A 240 25.56 -32.62 -19.03
N SER A 241 24.80 -33.29 -18.17
CA SER A 241 24.26 -32.87 -16.89
C SER A 241 25.34 -32.49 -15.87
N HIS A 242 25.42 -31.20 -15.53
CA HIS A 242 25.83 -30.79 -14.19
C HIS A 242 24.74 -29.91 -13.56
N SER A 243 24.06 -30.52 -12.59
CA SER A 243 23.07 -29.90 -11.72
C SER A 243 23.73 -28.83 -10.84
N VAL A 244 23.38 -27.57 -11.05
CA VAL A 244 23.60 -26.52 -10.05
C VAL A 244 22.23 -26.13 -9.51
N SER A 245 21.88 -26.71 -8.35
CA SER A 245 20.71 -26.30 -7.56
C SER A 245 21.01 -24.96 -6.88
N GLY A 246 20.80 -23.86 -7.61
CA GLY A 246 20.86 -22.51 -7.05
C GLY A 246 19.53 -22.11 -6.43
N ALA A 247 19.40 -22.22 -5.11
CA ALA A 247 18.28 -21.63 -4.38
C ALA A 247 18.25 -20.11 -4.61
N VAL A 248 17.14 -19.60 -5.14
CA VAL A 248 16.90 -18.15 -5.28
C VAL A 248 16.81 -17.56 -3.88
N SER A 249 17.91 -17.01 -3.36
CA SER A 249 17.92 -16.32 -2.08
C SER A 249 16.95 -15.13 -2.15
N HIS A 250 15.89 -15.17 -1.34
CA HIS A 250 14.99 -14.03 -1.17
C HIS A 250 15.81 -12.86 -0.60
N VAL A 251 15.97 -11.78 -1.36
CA VAL A 251 16.64 -10.57 -0.88
C VAL A 251 15.82 -9.97 0.25
N HIS A 252 16.33 -10.10 1.48
CA HIS A 252 15.68 -9.57 2.67
C HIS A 252 16.05 -8.09 2.85
N TRP A 253 15.10 -7.20 2.63
CA TRP A 253 15.27 -5.77 2.87
C TRP A 253 15.00 -5.43 4.34
N LEU A 254 15.97 -4.82 5.02
CA LEU A 254 15.78 -4.33 6.38
C LEU A 254 14.72 -3.24 6.41
N GLU A 255 13.67 -3.45 7.20
CA GLU A 255 12.64 -2.45 7.47
C GLU A 255 13.26 -1.32 8.30
N ARG A 256 13.18 -0.07 7.82
CA ARG A 256 13.64 1.08 8.61
C ARG A 256 12.78 1.30 9.87
N VAL A 257 11.52 0.92 9.76
CA VAL A 257 10.55 0.84 10.86
C VAL A 257 10.09 -0.61 10.90
N THR A 258 10.53 -1.35 11.91
CA THR A 258 10.20 -2.77 12.08
C THR A 258 8.86 -2.92 12.80
N VAL A 259 7.97 -3.73 12.24
CA VAL A 259 6.77 -4.19 12.94
C VAL A 259 7.05 -5.59 13.49
N PRO A 260 7.08 -5.79 14.82
CA PRO A 260 7.35 -7.11 15.40
C PRO A 260 6.33 -8.14 14.89
N PRO A 261 6.78 -9.33 14.44
CA PRO A 261 5.85 -10.40 14.10
C PRO A 261 5.10 -10.82 15.35
N ASN A 262 3.84 -11.20 15.17
CA ASN A 262 3.07 -11.78 16.26
C ASN A 262 3.63 -13.17 16.61
N GLN A 263 3.84 -13.44 17.90
CA GLN A 263 4.40 -14.72 18.38
C GLN A 263 3.31 -15.76 18.66
N PHE A 264 2.06 -15.34 18.74
CA PHE A 264 0.92 -16.23 18.84
C PHE A 264 0.64 -16.90 17.49
N THR A 265 0.62 -18.22 17.50
CA THR A 265 0.37 -19.05 16.31
C THR A 265 -0.85 -19.92 16.49
N VAL A 266 -1.69 -19.95 15.48
CA VAL A 266 -2.86 -20.85 15.38
C VAL A 266 -2.53 -21.89 14.32
N THR A 267 -2.81 -23.16 14.61
CA THR A 267 -2.63 -24.26 13.66
C THR A 267 -3.60 -24.15 12.49
N ASP A 268 -3.31 -24.82 11.38
CA ASP A 268 -4.19 -24.78 10.19
C ASP A 268 -5.60 -25.32 10.50
N ASP A 269 -5.71 -26.32 11.37
CA ASP A 269 -7.00 -26.89 11.79
C ASP A 269 -7.81 -25.92 12.67
N GLU A 270 -7.17 -25.29 13.65
CA GLU A 270 -7.80 -24.25 14.49
C GLU A 270 -8.22 -23.03 13.64
N MET A 271 -7.39 -22.63 12.67
CA MET A 271 -7.71 -21.55 11.74
C MET A 271 -8.92 -21.90 10.89
N LYS A 272 -9.00 -23.14 10.40
CA LYS A 272 -10.15 -23.61 9.62
C LYS A 272 -11.43 -23.54 10.46
N GLN A 273 -11.39 -24.09 11.68
CA GLN A 273 -12.52 -24.03 12.61
C GLN A 273 -12.97 -22.60 12.90
N LEU A 274 -12.02 -21.69 13.12
CA LEU A 274 -12.30 -20.28 13.34
C LEU A 274 -13.01 -19.66 12.13
N THR A 275 -12.47 -19.85 10.93
CA THR A 275 -13.04 -19.27 9.70
C THR A 275 -14.39 -19.84 9.30
N GLU A 276 -14.73 -21.06 9.73
CA GLU A 276 -16.05 -21.65 9.55
C GLU A 276 -17.09 -21.07 10.52
N GLN A 277 -16.67 -20.58 11.68
CA GLN A 277 -17.54 -20.10 12.75
C GLN A 277 -17.67 -18.58 12.79
N ILE A 278 -16.60 -17.85 12.47
CA ILE A 278 -16.51 -16.41 12.66
C ILE A 278 -16.01 -15.74 11.38
N ASP A 279 -16.91 -15.03 10.68
CA ASP A 279 -16.49 -14.16 9.59
C ASP A 279 -16.03 -12.80 10.17
N PRO A 280 -14.75 -12.40 9.97
CA PRO A 280 -14.26 -11.11 10.45
C PRO A 280 -14.99 -9.92 9.84
N LEU A 281 -15.76 -10.08 8.76
CA LEU A 281 -16.57 -9.03 8.13
C LEU A 281 -18.05 -9.05 8.55
N GLU A 282 -18.46 -9.97 9.43
CA GLU A 282 -19.84 -10.12 9.87
C GLU A 282 -20.34 -8.95 10.73
N GLY A 283 -21.66 -8.82 10.82
CA GLY A 283 -22.34 -7.90 11.72
C GLY A 283 -22.53 -6.50 11.15
N PRO A 284 -23.37 -5.68 11.82
CA PRO A 284 -23.68 -4.33 11.37
C PRO A 284 -22.44 -3.43 11.49
N ARG A 285 -22.31 -2.49 10.55
CA ARG A 285 -21.22 -1.49 10.55
C ARG A 285 -21.17 -0.66 11.84
N GLU A 286 -22.32 -0.42 12.46
CA GLU A 286 -22.48 0.41 13.66
C GLU A 286 -21.72 -0.13 14.86
N ASN A 287 -21.55 -1.45 14.96
CA ASN A 287 -20.85 -2.10 16.07
C ASN A 287 -19.33 -2.19 15.84
N LEU A 288 -18.82 -1.72 14.69
CA LEU A 288 -17.39 -1.71 14.33
C LEU A 288 -16.66 -3.04 14.62
N GLY A 289 -17.35 -4.19 14.56
CA GLY A 289 -16.76 -5.50 14.81
C GLY A 289 -16.39 -5.81 16.27
N VAL A 290 -16.84 -5.03 17.26
CA VAL A 290 -16.46 -5.26 18.68
C VAL A 290 -16.96 -6.61 19.19
N ASN A 291 -18.20 -7.01 18.85
CA ASN A 291 -18.70 -8.34 19.25
C ASN A 291 -17.90 -9.45 18.58
N VAL A 292 -17.61 -9.32 17.29
CA VAL A 292 -16.78 -10.29 16.55
C VAL A 292 -15.41 -10.44 17.20
N LEU A 293 -14.79 -9.34 17.64
CA LEU A 293 -13.53 -9.40 18.40
C LEU A 293 -13.67 -10.21 19.69
N LYS A 294 -14.74 -9.98 20.47
CA LYS A 294 -14.99 -10.74 21.70
C LYS A 294 -15.19 -12.22 21.42
N ASP A 295 -15.93 -12.56 20.37
CA ASP A 295 -16.17 -13.95 19.97
C ASP A 295 -14.84 -14.64 19.56
N VAL A 296 -13.97 -13.93 18.82
CA VAL A 296 -12.63 -14.44 18.47
C VAL A 296 -11.77 -14.61 19.73
N LEU A 297 -11.76 -13.64 20.64
CA LEU A 297 -11.00 -13.74 21.90
C LEU A 297 -11.45 -14.96 22.71
N SER A 298 -12.76 -15.13 22.91
CA SER A 298 -13.31 -16.28 23.62
C SER A 298 -13.00 -17.61 22.92
N PHE A 299 -13.08 -17.66 21.59
CA PHE A 299 -12.69 -18.85 20.82
C PHE A 299 -11.23 -19.22 21.07
N VAL A 300 -10.33 -18.24 20.97
CA VAL A 300 -8.89 -18.46 21.10
C VAL A 300 -8.48 -18.77 22.54
N GLU A 301 -9.15 -18.18 23.54
CA GLU A 301 -8.97 -18.53 24.95
C GLU A 301 -9.36 -19.99 25.22
N ASN A 302 -10.47 -20.47 24.65
CA ASN A 302 -10.92 -21.85 24.80
C ASN A 302 -9.98 -22.88 24.15
N LEU A 303 -9.23 -22.50 23.11
CA LEU A 303 -8.19 -23.36 22.51
C LEU A 303 -6.96 -23.55 23.41
N ARG A 304 -6.79 -22.69 24.41
CA ARG A 304 -5.60 -22.67 25.29
C ARG A 304 -5.87 -23.16 26.70
N MET A 305 -7.12 -23.47 27.03
CA MET A 305 -7.52 -24.19 28.26
C MET A 305 -7.43 -25.70 28.05
#